data_AF-B0X5I6-F1
#
_entry.id   AF-B0X5I6-F1
#
_cell.length_a   1.000
_cell.length_b   1.000
_cell.length_c   1.000
_cell.angle_alpha   90.00
_cell.angle_beta   90.00
_cell.angle_gamma   90.00
#
_symmetry.space_group_name_H-M   'P 1'
#
loop_
_entity.id
_entity.type
_entity.pdbx_description
1 polymer ?
#
loop_
_entity_poly.entity_id
_entity_poly.type
_entity_poly.pdbx_seq_one_letter_code
_entity_poly.pdbx_strand_id
1 'polypeptide(L)'
;MWKSLTRLFYGRGVYSQAGSSSDDHRTAYFYVGNTRAPSNKGAHRLRDERGRSGVLRKYRNEDITLSLPEGKTLRDVRWFSVWCDDFSVNFGDVVIPNSLDFPRPTKIGQLAGIHDVGSDQIVIVDAQTLLIPNFNYDGEAPDAKFWVGRGAKPSPQGIRIPDENGKETPLRRYDKKTIVLTLPGDLTVFDIGHFGVWCEAFTVDFGHVRIPDQINVPPSLKMLGISPQVNTSKNKRRTPTRAPQGGDKSDEGEGLLGYFGQLFN
;
A
#
# COMPACT_ATOMS: atom_id res chain seq x y z
N MET A 1 -10.05 -14.38 -3.19
CA MET A 1 -11.21 -13.66 -3.78
C MET A 1 -10.79 -12.41 -4.57
N TRP A 2 -9.58 -12.40 -5.16
CA TRP A 2 -8.98 -11.25 -5.88
C TRP A 2 -9.22 -11.27 -7.41
N LYS A 3 -10.20 -12.04 -7.90
CA LYS A 3 -10.51 -12.14 -9.33
C LYS A 3 -11.57 -11.15 -9.83
N SER A 4 -11.93 -10.11 -9.05
CA SER A 4 -13.09 -9.28 -9.39
C SER A 4 -12.88 -7.76 -9.37
N LEU A 5 -11.66 -7.30 -9.66
CA LEU A 5 -11.43 -5.88 -10.02
C LEU A 5 -10.71 -5.68 -11.36
N THR A 6 -10.42 -6.75 -12.11
CA THR A 6 -9.74 -6.68 -13.42
C THR A 6 -10.68 -6.56 -14.62
N ARG A 7 -11.92 -6.08 -14.44
CA ARG A 7 -12.87 -5.86 -15.55
C ARG A 7 -13.74 -4.62 -15.29
N LEU A 8 -13.18 -3.43 -15.49
CA LEU A 8 -13.96 -2.20 -15.64
C LEU A 8 -13.69 -1.43 -16.93
N PHE A 9 -12.84 -1.93 -17.82
CA PHE A 9 -12.63 -1.36 -19.16
C PHE A 9 -12.64 -2.40 -20.29
N TYR A 10 -13.65 -3.28 -20.31
CA TYR A 10 -13.95 -4.08 -21.49
C TYR A 10 -15.41 -3.95 -21.86
N GLY A 11 -15.68 -3.25 -22.97
CA GLY A 11 -16.92 -3.42 -23.74
C GLY A 11 -17.89 -2.24 -23.77
N ARG A 12 -17.50 -1.15 -24.43
CA ARG A 12 -18.23 -0.52 -25.56
C ARG A 12 -17.51 0.74 -25.96
N GLY A 13 -17.08 0.81 -27.21
CA GLY A 13 -16.53 2.04 -27.78
C GLY A 13 -17.55 3.16 -27.62
N VAL A 14 -17.21 4.17 -26.83
CA VAL A 14 -17.90 5.45 -26.84
C VAL A 14 -17.40 6.17 -28.10
N TYR A 15 -18.11 5.97 -29.21
CA TYR A 15 -18.00 6.87 -30.35
C TYR A 15 -18.52 8.23 -29.91
N SER A 16 -17.62 9.20 -29.67
CA SER A 16 -18.00 10.61 -29.75
C SER A 16 -17.95 11.00 -31.22
N GLN A 17 -19.08 10.90 -31.93
CA GLN A 17 -19.26 11.77 -33.09
C GLN A 17 -19.50 13.17 -32.55
N ALA A 18 -18.45 13.99 -32.60
CA ALA A 18 -18.55 15.44 -32.57
C ALA A 18 -17.53 15.96 -33.59
N GLY A 19 -17.99 16.90 -34.40
CA GLY A 19 -17.39 17.26 -35.67
C GLY A 19 -15.95 17.77 -35.59
N SER A 20 -15.29 17.64 -36.73
CA SER A 20 -14.11 18.39 -37.12
C SER A 20 -14.30 19.90 -36.87
N SER A 21 -13.72 20.43 -35.79
CA SER A 21 -13.28 21.83 -35.74
C SER A 21 -12.13 21.95 -34.74
N SER A 22 -11.09 22.64 -35.18
CA SER A 22 -9.74 22.74 -34.64
C SER A 22 -9.60 23.60 -33.37
N ASP A 23 -10.45 23.42 -32.37
CA ASP A 23 -10.32 24.04 -31.03
C ASP A 23 -10.83 23.07 -29.95
N ASP A 24 -10.02 22.06 -29.61
CA ASP A 24 -10.38 21.00 -28.66
C ASP A 24 -10.14 21.44 -27.21
N HIS A 25 -10.87 22.48 -26.77
CA HIS A 25 -10.91 22.89 -25.36
C HIS A 25 -11.86 21.98 -24.58
N ARG A 26 -11.54 20.69 -24.46
CA ARG A 26 -12.32 19.79 -23.60
C ARG A 26 -11.90 19.99 -22.15
N THR A 27 -12.63 20.81 -21.39
CA THR A 27 -12.40 21.05 -19.95
C THR A 27 -12.86 19.86 -19.09
N ALA A 28 -12.29 18.68 -19.34
CA ALA A 28 -12.55 17.49 -18.54
C ALA A 28 -11.71 17.54 -17.25
N TYR A 29 -12.33 17.19 -16.13
CA TYR A 29 -11.72 17.12 -14.80
C TYR A 29 -12.23 15.91 -14.03
N PHE A 30 -11.45 15.47 -13.04
CA PHE A 30 -11.91 14.49 -12.07
C PHE A 30 -12.67 15.19 -10.94
N TYR A 31 -13.83 14.66 -10.60
CA TYR A 31 -14.66 15.15 -9.50
C TYR A 31 -15.08 14.00 -8.58
N VAL A 32 -15.23 14.33 -7.31
CA VAL A 32 -15.86 13.46 -6.31
C VAL A 32 -16.93 14.23 -5.57
N GLY A 33 -18.01 13.56 -5.18
CA GLY A 33 -19.06 14.20 -4.40
C GLY A 33 -19.83 13.21 -3.55
N ASN A 34 -20.63 13.78 -2.63
CA ASN A 34 -21.45 13.03 -1.68
C ASN A 34 -22.96 13.15 -1.99
N THR A 35 -23.30 13.75 -3.13
CA THR A 35 -24.69 13.87 -3.60
C THR A 35 -25.20 12.53 -4.14
N ARG A 36 -26.51 12.44 -4.39
CA ARG A 36 -27.13 11.23 -4.97
C ARG A 36 -26.64 10.93 -6.41
N ALA A 37 -26.28 11.97 -7.16
CA ALA A 37 -25.80 11.87 -8.54
C ALA A 37 -24.65 12.85 -8.78
N PRO A 38 -23.75 12.56 -9.75
CA PRO A 38 -22.68 13.45 -10.16
C PRO A 38 -23.15 14.85 -10.55
N SER A 39 -22.48 15.86 -10.01
CA SER A 39 -22.70 17.28 -10.32
C SER A 39 -21.44 18.09 -10.00
N ASN A 40 -21.19 19.18 -10.71
CA ASN A 40 -20.15 20.15 -10.33
C ASN A 40 -20.51 21.00 -9.10
N LYS A 41 -21.80 21.11 -8.74
CA LYS A 41 -22.23 21.91 -7.58
C LYS A 41 -22.04 21.12 -6.28
N GLY A 42 -21.20 21.64 -5.40
CA GLY A 42 -20.92 21.01 -4.10
C GLY A 42 -20.04 19.75 -4.18
N ALA A 43 -19.48 19.47 -5.36
CA ALA A 43 -18.47 18.44 -5.53
C ALA A 43 -17.06 19.00 -5.39
N HIS A 44 -16.11 18.13 -5.10
CA HIS A 44 -14.70 18.46 -5.01
C HIS A 44 -13.99 18.05 -6.29
N ARG A 45 -13.29 18.99 -6.91
CA ARG A 45 -12.40 18.71 -8.02
C ARG A 45 -11.10 18.10 -7.53
N LEU A 46 -10.66 17.01 -8.16
CA LEU A 46 -9.41 16.33 -7.84
C LEU A 46 -8.26 16.84 -8.72
N ARG A 47 -7.04 16.68 -8.20
CA ARG A 47 -5.81 16.77 -9.01
C ARG A 47 -5.66 15.50 -9.84
N ASP A 48 -5.01 15.62 -10.99
CA ASP A 48 -4.63 14.48 -11.81
C ASP A 48 -3.52 13.63 -11.15
N GLU A 49 -3.10 12.55 -11.81
CA GLU A 49 -2.08 11.62 -11.33
C GLU A 49 -0.70 12.29 -11.11
N ARG A 50 -0.50 13.48 -11.68
CA ARG A 50 0.72 14.29 -11.56
C ARG A 50 0.56 15.44 -10.56
N GLY A 51 -0.53 15.46 -9.81
CA GLY A 51 -0.84 16.52 -8.84
C GLY A 51 -1.29 17.84 -9.49
N ARG A 52 -1.63 17.86 -10.77
CA ARG A 52 -2.05 19.08 -11.49
C ARG A 52 -3.55 19.30 -11.35
N SER A 53 -3.93 20.54 -11.14
CA SER A 53 -5.32 21.01 -11.25
C SER A 53 -5.58 21.57 -12.66
N GLY A 54 -5.04 20.92 -13.69
CA GLY A 54 -5.22 21.34 -15.09
C GLY A 54 -6.36 20.59 -15.75
N VAL A 55 -6.62 20.91 -17.03
CA VAL A 55 -7.49 20.08 -17.89
C VAL A 55 -6.87 18.70 -18.02
N LEU A 56 -7.71 17.66 -17.97
CA LEU A 56 -7.25 16.29 -18.12
C LEU A 56 -6.65 16.06 -19.51
N ARG A 57 -5.52 15.36 -19.54
CA ARG A 57 -4.97 14.81 -20.77
C ARG A 57 -5.85 13.65 -21.27
N LYS A 58 -5.55 13.19 -22.48
CA LYS A 58 -6.06 11.91 -22.96
C LYS A 58 -5.43 10.74 -22.19
N TYR A 59 -6.26 9.80 -21.74
CA TYR A 59 -5.86 8.52 -21.15
C TYR A 59 -6.18 7.36 -22.10
N ARG A 60 -5.33 6.33 -22.16
CA ARG A 60 -5.59 5.12 -22.97
C ARG A 60 -5.14 3.85 -22.25
N ASN A 61 -6.08 3.13 -21.63
CA ASN A 61 -5.81 1.88 -20.90
C ASN A 61 -4.69 2.04 -19.86
N GLU A 62 -4.75 3.12 -19.10
CA GLU A 62 -3.76 3.47 -18.09
C GLU A 62 -4.39 3.37 -16.71
N ASP A 63 -3.67 2.75 -15.78
CA ASP A 63 -4.00 2.80 -14.36
C ASP A 63 -3.49 4.12 -13.78
N ILE A 64 -4.33 4.78 -12.98
CA ILE A 64 -4.01 6.06 -12.35
C ILE A 64 -4.30 6.00 -10.85
N THR A 65 -3.44 6.65 -10.06
CA THR A 65 -3.67 6.87 -8.64
C THR A 65 -4.01 8.34 -8.43
N LEU A 66 -5.16 8.59 -7.78
CA LEU A 66 -5.63 9.94 -7.49
C LEU A 66 -5.71 10.14 -5.99
N SER A 67 -5.26 11.29 -5.54
CA SER A 67 -5.39 11.70 -4.14
C SER A 67 -6.74 12.37 -3.91
N LEU A 68 -7.43 11.95 -2.85
CA LEU A 68 -8.63 12.64 -2.38
C LEU A 68 -8.26 14.04 -1.82
N PRO A 69 -9.22 14.97 -1.76
CA PRO A 69 -9.00 16.28 -1.16
C PRO A 69 -8.58 16.15 0.31
N GLU A 70 -7.84 17.13 0.82
CA GLU A 70 -7.37 17.12 2.21
C GLU A 70 -8.53 16.93 3.20
N GLY A 71 -8.32 16.03 4.17
CA GLY A 71 -9.31 15.72 5.21
C GLY A 71 -10.52 14.91 4.72
N LYS A 72 -10.54 14.44 3.47
CA LYS A 72 -11.59 13.56 2.94
C LYS A 72 -11.12 12.12 2.87
N THR A 73 -12.05 11.22 3.16
CA THR A 73 -11.88 9.77 3.00
C THR A 73 -12.87 9.25 1.96
N LEU A 74 -12.69 8.01 1.50
CA LEU A 74 -13.68 7.38 0.61
C LEU A 74 -15.06 7.23 1.25
N ARG A 75 -15.19 7.31 2.59
CA ARG A 75 -16.50 7.30 3.27
C ARG A 75 -17.28 8.59 3.05
N ASP A 76 -16.59 9.68 2.72
CA ASP A 76 -17.19 10.99 2.47
C ASP A 76 -17.61 11.17 1.01
N VAL A 77 -17.38 10.14 0.18
CA VAL A 77 -17.58 10.18 -1.27
C VAL A 77 -18.57 9.10 -1.68
N ARG A 78 -19.58 9.49 -2.45
CA ARG A 78 -20.60 8.59 -3.03
C ARG A 78 -20.40 8.31 -4.50
N TRP A 79 -19.63 9.14 -5.18
CA TRP A 79 -19.32 8.94 -6.59
C TRP A 79 -18.00 9.61 -6.96
N PHE A 80 -17.35 9.04 -7.97
CA PHE A 80 -16.23 9.64 -8.68
C PHE A 80 -16.64 9.78 -10.16
N SER A 81 -16.37 10.93 -10.77
CA SER A 81 -16.81 11.24 -12.14
C SER A 81 -15.72 11.95 -12.92
N VAL A 82 -15.68 11.67 -14.23
CA VAL A 82 -15.05 12.54 -15.22
C VAL A 82 -16.11 13.54 -15.68
N TRP A 83 -15.91 14.82 -15.36
CA TRP A 83 -16.88 15.88 -15.60
C TRP A 83 -16.32 16.92 -16.56
N CYS A 84 -17.17 17.42 -17.46
CA CYS A 84 -16.85 18.55 -18.34
C CYS A 84 -17.46 19.84 -17.80
N ASP A 85 -16.62 20.79 -17.38
CA ASP A 85 -17.10 22.05 -16.79
C ASP A 85 -17.86 22.93 -17.80
N ASP A 86 -17.33 23.13 -19.02
CA ASP A 86 -17.93 24.00 -20.04
C ASP A 86 -19.37 23.64 -20.40
N PHE A 87 -19.63 22.34 -20.54
CA PHE A 87 -20.95 21.84 -20.92
C PHE A 87 -21.78 21.39 -19.71
N SER A 88 -21.18 21.34 -18.51
CA SER A 88 -21.80 20.80 -17.30
C SER A 88 -22.38 19.39 -17.51
N VAL A 89 -21.59 18.51 -18.13
CA VAL A 89 -21.97 17.13 -18.47
C VAL A 89 -21.05 16.13 -17.79
N ASN A 90 -21.63 15.04 -17.28
CA ASN A 90 -20.92 13.86 -16.80
C ASN A 90 -20.47 12.98 -17.98
N PHE A 91 -19.17 12.77 -18.16
CA PHE A 91 -18.61 11.89 -19.19
C PHE A 91 -18.55 10.42 -18.75
N GLY A 92 -18.72 10.16 -17.46
CA GLY A 92 -18.77 8.84 -16.87
C GLY A 92 -18.46 8.89 -15.38
N ASP A 93 -19.11 8.04 -14.60
CA ASP A 93 -18.94 7.97 -13.16
C ASP A 93 -18.96 6.53 -12.63
N VAL A 94 -18.45 6.39 -11.42
CA VAL A 94 -18.59 5.20 -10.61
C VAL A 94 -19.23 5.59 -9.29
N VAL A 95 -20.24 4.82 -8.87
CA VAL A 95 -20.89 4.96 -7.57
C VAL A 95 -20.07 4.20 -6.53
N ILE A 96 -19.76 4.86 -5.42
CA ILE A 96 -19.06 4.30 -4.27
C ILE A 96 -20.12 4.08 -3.18
N PRO A 97 -20.50 2.83 -2.87
CA PRO A 97 -21.53 2.56 -1.89
C PRO A 97 -21.01 2.82 -0.48
N ASN A 98 -21.86 3.37 0.38
CA ASN A 98 -21.54 3.58 1.80
C ASN A 98 -21.26 2.26 2.55
N SER A 99 -21.73 1.13 2.03
CA SER A 99 -21.51 -0.22 2.56
C SER A 99 -20.26 -0.90 1.99
N LEU A 100 -19.38 -0.17 1.31
CA LEU A 100 -18.14 -0.73 0.78
C LEU A 100 -17.23 -1.15 1.94
N ASP A 101 -16.78 -2.40 1.92
CA ASP A 101 -15.79 -2.88 2.87
C ASP A 101 -14.39 -2.44 2.43
N PHE A 102 -13.94 -1.33 3.00
CA PHE A 102 -12.63 -0.77 2.68
C PHE A 102 -11.51 -1.66 3.22
N PRO A 103 -10.48 -1.94 2.41
CA PRO A 103 -9.33 -2.70 2.86
C PRO A 103 -8.62 -1.97 4.01
N ARG A 104 -8.19 -2.72 5.03
CA ARG A 104 -7.51 -2.17 6.22
C ARG A 104 -6.39 -3.08 6.70
N PRO A 105 -5.35 -2.52 7.33
CA PRO A 105 -4.36 -3.32 8.03
C PRO A 105 -5.03 -4.31 8.99
N THR A 106 -4.53 -5.54 9.03
CA THR A 106 -5.14 -6.63 9.78
C THR A 106 -4.10 -7.32 10.65
N LYS A 107 -4.43 -7.57 11.93
CA LYS A 107 -3.59 -8.34 12.84
C LYS A 107 -3.82 -9.84 12.65
N ILE A 108 -2.74 -10.60 12.65
CA ILE A 108 -2.75 -12.06 12.65
C ILE A 108 -2.11 -12.59 13.94
N GLY A 109 -1.89 -13.90 14.01
CA GLY A 109 -1.19 -14.53 15.13
C GLY A 109 0.21 -13.96 15.37
N GLN A 110 0.79 -14.39 16.49
CA GLN A 110 2.18 -14.10 16.82
C GLN A 110 3.10 -15.22 16.33
N LEU A 111 4.39 -14.94 16.22
CA LEU A 111 5.41 -15.99 16.16
C LEU A 111 5.62 -16.59 17.54
N ALA A 112 5.74 -17.91 17.57
CA ALA A 112 6.17 -18.67 18.73
C ALA A 112 6.82 -19.95 18.25
N GLY A 113 8.04 -20.21 18.70
CA GLY A 113 8.75 -21.42 18.33
C GLY A 113 10.04 -21.61 19.12
N ILE A 114 11.04 -22.20 18.47
CA ILE A 114 12.34 -22.54 19.08
C ILE A 114 13.37 -21.44 18.80
N HIS A 115 14.55 -21.55 19.43
CA HIS A 115 15.62 -20.55 19.29
C HIS A 115 15.19 -19.12 19.66
N ASP A 116 14.31 -19.03 20.67
CA ASP A 116 13.63 -17.81 21.11
C ASP A 116 12.93 -17.03 19.98
N VAL A 117 12.52 -17.70 18.89
CA VAL A 117 11.67 -17.09 17.86
C VAL A 117 10.31 -16.77 18.46
N GLY A 118 10.06 -15.48 18.62
CA GLY A 118 8.84 -14.95 19.21
C GLY A 118 8.54 -13.54 18.74
N SER A 119 7.27 -13.14 18.79
CA SER A 119 6.84 -11.76 18.54
C SER A 119 5.52 -11.48 19.25
N ASP A 120 5.05 -10.23 19.16
CA ASP A 120 3.62 -9.94 19.34
C ASP A 120 2.83 -10.31 18.07
N GLN A 121 1.52 -10.04 18.07
CA GLN A 121 0.67 -10.18 16.88
C GLN A 121 1.25 -9.40 15.69
N ILE A 122 1.45 -10.11 14.58
CA ILE A 122 1.95 -9.53 13.35
C ILE A 122 0.83 -8.73 12.69
N VAL A 123 1.18 -7.60 12.08
CA VAL A 123 0.25 -6.79 11.31
C VAL A 123 0.57 -6.92 9.83
N ILE A 124 -0.40 -7.41 9.06
CA ILE A 124 -0.39 -7.29 7.60
C ILE A 124 -0.83 -5.86 7.29
N VAL A 125 0.10 -5.03 6.85
CA VAL A 125 -0.16 -3.60 6.67
C VAL A 125 -0.79 -3.33 5.32
N ASP A 126 -0.26 -3.97 4.27
CA ASP A 126 -0.77 -3.92 2.91
C ASP A 126 -0.45 -5.26 2.19
N ALA A 127 -0.69 -5.31 0.89
CA ALA A 127 -0.51 -6.50 0.08
C ALA A 127 0.93 -7.08 0.11
N GLN A 128 1.95 -6.30 0.50
CA GLN A 128 3.36 -6.73 0.50
C GLN A 128 4.12 -6.41 1.78
N THR A 129 3.51 -5.74 2.76
CA THR A 129 4.22 -5.23 3.94
C THR A 129 3.73 -5.91 5.21
N LEU A 130 4.66 -6.49 5.97
CA LEU A 130 4.43 -7.09 7.28
C LEU A 130 5.14 -6.25 8.35
N LEU A 131 4.43 -5.93 9.44
CA LEU A 131 4.99 -5.35 10.65
C LEU A 131 5.02 -6.42 11.74
N ILE A 132 6.19 -6.69 12.30
CA ILE A 132 6.42 -7.69 13.33
C ILE A 132 6.90 -6.95 14.59
N PRO A 133 6.02 -6.70 15.57
CA PRO A 133 6.41 -6.03 16.81
C PRO A 133 7.14 -6.97 17.76
N ASN A 134 8.10 -6.44 18.51
CA ASN A 134 8.82 -7.17 19.56
C ASN A 134 9.42 -8.51 19.10
N PHE A 135 9.93 -8.57 17.86
CA PHE A 135 10.54 -9.78 17.31
C PHE A 135 11.81 -10.16 18.07
N ASN A 136 11.92 -11.44 18.41
CA ASN A 136 13.04 -12.01 19.14
C ASN A 136 13.55 -13.26 18.40
N TYR A 137 14.87 -13.47 18.46
CA TYR A 137 15.55 -14.65 17.92
C TYR A 137 16.98 -14.69 18.49
N ASP A 138 17.43 -15.84 19.00
CA ASP A 138 18.72 -15.99 19.72
C ASP A 138 19.97 -15.79 18.83
N GLY A 139 19.86 -16.02 17.53
CA GLY A 139 20.96 -15.92 16.57
C GLY A 139 21.87 -17.15 16.49
N GLU A 140 21.48 -18.29 17.08
CA GLU A 140 22.36 -19.46 17.20
C GLU A 140 22.39 -20.37 15.96
N ALA A 141 21.42 -20.26 15.06
CA ALA A 141 21.35 -21.17 13.93
C ALA A 141 22.21 -20.72 12.75
N PRO A 142 22.82 -21.67 12.03
CA PRO A 142 23.78 -21.35 10.98
C PRO A 142 23.17 -20.63 9.78
N ASP A 143 21.89 -20.84 9.50
CA ASP A 143 21.23 -20.31 8.29
C ASP A 143 19.73 -20.04 8.50
N ALA A 144 19.37 -19.35 9.58
CA ALA A 144 18.01 -18.87 9.80
C ALA A 144 17.65 -17.76 8.81
N LYS A 145 16.44 -17.79 8.26
CA LYS A 145 15.89 -16.82 7.30
C LYS A 145 14.45 -16.47 7.65
N PHE A 146 14.00 -15.28 7.25
CA PHE A 146 12.57 -15.04 7.09
C PHE A 146 12.05 -15.83 5.88
N TRP A 147 10.92 -16.48 6.07
CA TRP A 147 10.44 -17.51 5.15
C TRP A 147 8.93 -17.43 4.97
N VAL A 148 8.50 -17.59 3.74
CA VAL A 148 7.07 -17.70 3.39
C VAL A 148 6.88 -18.84 2.40
N GLY A 149 5.65 -19.26 2.24
CA GLY A 149 5.31 -20.27 1.23
C GLY A 149 3.83 -20.46 1.14
N ARG A 150 3.41 -21.28 0.17
CA ARG A 150 2.00 -21.68 0.04
C ARG A 150 1.65 -22.71 1.11
N GLY A 151 0.36 -22.73 1.46
CA GLY A 151 -0.17 -23.67 2.43
C GLY A 151 0.18 -23.31 3.87
N ALA A 152 -0.32 -24.14 4.77
CA ALA A 152 -0.49 -23.77 6.16
C ALA A 152 0.74 -24.00 7.06
N LYS A 153 1.84 -24.52 6.50
CA LYS A 153 3.10 -24.80 7.20
C LYS A 153 4.30 -24.55 6.26
N PRO A 154 5.46 -24.18 6.80
CA PRO A 154 6.71 -24.08 6.04
C PRO A 154 7.14 -25.39 5.39
N SER A 155 7.81 -25.26 4.24
CA SER A 155 8.50 -26.35 3.55
C SER A 155 9.83 -25.86 2.97
N PRO A 156 10.74 -26.78 2.58
CA PRO A 156 11.99 -26.42 1.93
C PRO A 156 11.84 -25.67 0.60
N GLN A 157 10.65 -25.70 -0.02
CA GLN A 157 10.35 -25.01 -1.29
C GLN A 157 9.75 -23.61 -1.07
N GLY A 158 9.85 -23.06 0.14
CA GLY A 158 9.41 -21.70 0.41
C GLY A 158 10.33 -20.64 -0.21
N ILE A 159 10.00 -19.40 0.07
CA ILE A 159 10.60 -18.20 -0.51
C ILE A 159 11.24 -17.42 0.64
N ARG A 160 12.50 -17.02 0.43
CA ARG A 160 13.24 -16.14 1.35
C ARG A 160 12.65 -14.73 1.30
N ILE A 161 12.51 -14.13 2.46
CA ILE A 161 12.18 -12.71 2.59
C ILE A 161 13.44 -11.98 3.06
N PRO A 162 13.86 -10.90 2.37
CA PRO A 162 14.94 -10.05 2.86
C PRO A 162 14.62 -9.49 4.25
N ASP A 163 15.65 -9.31 5.08
CA ASP A 163 15.53 -8.64 6.37
C ASP A 163 15.14 -7.15 6.24
N GLU A 164 15.02 -6.44 7.35
CA GLU A 164 14.68 -5.02 7.36
C GLU A 164 15.70 -4.12 6.64
N ASN A 165 16.89 -4.66 6.33
CA ASN A 165 17.97 -3.98 5.61
C ASN A 165 18.08 -4.47 4.16
N GLY A 166 17.13 -5.28 3.68
CA GLY A 166 17.10 -5.83 2.33
C GLY A 166 18.10 -6.97 2.09
N LYS A 167 18.56 -7.67 3.13
CA LYS A 167 19.53 -8.77 3.02
C LYS A 167 18.87 -10.14 3.21
N GLU A 168 19.26 -11.11 2.38
CA GLU A 168 18.87 -12.52 2.53
C GLU A 168 19.96 -13.38 3.20
N THR A 169 20.96 -12.74 3.82
CA THR A 169 21.99 -13.42 4.61
C THR A 169 21.38 -14.05 5.88
N PRO A 170 22.07 -15.01 6.54
CA PRO A 170 21.57 -15.57 7.79
C PRO A 170 21.16 -14.47 8.78
N LEU A 171 20.03 -14.68 9.45
CA LEU A 171 19.51 -13.74 10.43
C LEU A 171 20.48 -13.61 11.60
N ARG A 172 20.78 -12.37 11.96
CA ARG A 172 21.45 -12.04 13.23
C ARG A 172 20.50 -12.26 14.41
N ARG A 173 21.03 -12.18 15.63
CA ARG A 173 20.22 -12.09 16.85
C ARG A 173 19.27 -10.88 16.82
N TYR A 174 18.05 -11.08 17.31
CA TYR A 174 17.05 -10.03 17.56
C TYR A 174 16.64 -10.07 19.03
N ASP A 175 16.59 -8.90 19.67
CA ASP A 175 16.10 -8.74 21.05
C ASP A 175 14.94 -7.76 21.03
N LYS A 176 13.72 -8.29 21.10
CA LYS A 176 12.43 -7.55 21.10
C LYS A 176 12.40 -6.37 20.11
N LYS A 177 12.94 -6.55 18.91
CA LYS A 177 13.02 -5.49 17.89
C LYS A 177 11.74 -5.47 17.08
N THR A 178 11.14 -4.30 16.89
CA THR A 178 10.09 -4.14 15.88
C THR A 178 10.71 -4.04 14.50
N ILE A 179 10.29 -4.92 13.58
CA ILE A 179 10.79 -4.96 12.21
C ILE A 179 9.65 -4.84 11.21
N VAL A 180 9.94 -4.22 10.07
CA VAL A 180 9.04 -4.13 8.92
C VAL A 180 9.69 -4.86 7.76
N LEU A 181 8.98 -5.83 7.21
CA LEU A 181 9.45 -6.65 6.09
C LEU A 181 8.59 -6.38 4.87
N THR A 182 9.24 -6.33 3.70
CA THR A 182 8.56 -6.21 2.41
C THR A 182 8.76 -7.51 1.63
N LEU A 183 7.66 -8.09 1.16
CA LEU A 183 7.69 -9.27 0.31
C LEU A 183 8.46 -8.98 -0.99
N PRO A 184 9.30 -9.92 -1.47
CA PRO A 184 10.14 -9.71 -2.64
C PRO A 184 9.35 -9.76 -3.96
N GLY A 185 9.86 -9.05 -4.96
CA GLY A 185 9.27 -9.02 -6.31
C GLY A 185 7.79 -8.62 -6.30
N ASP A 186 6.99 -9.40 -7.01
CA ASP A 186 5.54 -9.23 -7.13
C ASP A 186 4.76 -10.11 -6.13
N LEU A 187 5.44 -10.75 -5.17
CA LEU A 187 4.81 -11.61 -4.19
C LEU A 187 3.90 -10.78 -3.29
N THR A 188 2.67 -11.27 -3.06
CA THR A 188 1.73 -10.65 -2.14
C THR A 188 1.35 -11.59 -1.00
N VAL A 189 0.76 -11.02 0.05
CA VAL A 189 0.17 -11.77 1.16
C VAL A 189 -0.97 -12.70 0.71
N PHE A 190 -1.56 -12.47 -0.46
CA PHE A 190 -2.59 -13.33 -1.05
C PHE A 190 -1.99 -14.58 -1.72
N ASP A 191 -0.68 -14.61 -1.95
CA ASP A 191 0.04 -15.72 -2.59
C ASP A 191 0.67 -16.69 -1.59
N ILE A 192 0.64 -16.37 -0.29
CA ILE A 192 1.30 -17.10 0.80
C ILE A 192 0.28 -17.58 1.84
N GLY A 193 0.56 -18.72 2.47
CA GLY A 193 -0.27 -19.28 3.54
C GLY A 193 0.37 -19.20 4.93
N HIS A 194 1.65 -18.81 5.01
CA HIS A 194 2.36 -18.61 6.27
C HIS A 194 3.52 -17.64 6.11
N PHE A 195 3.96 -17.11 7.25
CA PHE A 195 5.21 -16.37 7.43
C PHE A 195 5.91 -16.92 8.68
N GLY A 196 7.24 -17.05 8.65
CA GLY A 196 7.98 -17.58 9.78
C GLY A 196 9.49 -17.45 9.65
N VAL A 197 10.18 -18.09 10.59
CA VAL A 197 11.63 -18.26 10.57
C VAL A 197 11.93 -19.71 10.21
N TRP A 198 12.77 -19.91 9.20
CA TRP A 198 13.17 -21.23 8.71
C TRP A 198 14.68 -21.33 8.71
N CYS A 199 15.21 -22.44 9.22
CA CYS A 199 16.63 -22.77 9.07
C CYS A 199 16.82 -23.55 7.77
N GLU A 200 17.44 -22.91 6.78
CA GLU A 200 17.61 -23.48 5.46
C GLU A 200 18.63 -24.63 5.44
N ALA A 201 19.74 -24.50 6.17
CA ALA A 201 20.77 -25.54 6.27
C ALA A 201 20.26 -26.87 6.84
N PHE A 202 19.29 -26.83 7.77
CA PHE A 202 18.75 -28.02 8.42
C PHE A 202 17.32 -28.37 8.01
N THR A 203 16.68 -27.54 7.18
CA THR A 203 15.28 -27.70 6.75
C THR A 203 14.30 -27.81 7.93
N VAL A 204 14.46 -26.95 8.94
CA VAL A 204 13.64 -26.95 10.16
C VAL A 204 12.86 -25.64 10.30
N ASP A 205 11.59 -25.78 10.64
CA ASP A 205 10.71 -24.68 11.04
C ASP A 205 11.04 -24.22 12.47
N PHE A 206 11.49 -22.98 12.60
CA PHE A 206 11.79 -22.40 13.91
C PHE A 206 10.59 -21.73 14.55
N GLY A 207 9.51 -21.52 13.80
CA GLY A 207 8.30 -20.85 14.24
C GLY A 207 7.66 -20.15 13.06
N HIS A 208 6.35 -20.38 12.88
CA HIS A 208 5.56 -19.72 11.84
C HIS A 208 4.21 -19.29 12.36
N VAL A 209 3.65 -18.29 11.68
CA VAL A 209 2.26 -17.88 11.78
C VAL A 209 1.55 -18.16 10.46
N ARG A 210 0.28 -18.55 10.53
CA ARG A 210 -0.56 -18.72 9.34
C ARG A 210 -1.11 -17.39 8.86
N ILE A 211 -1.13 -17.22 7.54
CA ILE A 211 -1.83 -16.13 6.87
C ILE A 211 -3.24 -16.63 6.51
N PRO A 212 -4.31 -15.94 6.94
CA PRO A 212 -5.67 -16.33 6.57
C PRO A 212 -5.93 -16.16 5.07
N ASP A 213 -6.66 -17.10 4.45
CA ASP A 213 -6.98 -17.06 3.02
C ASP A 213 -7.93 -15.92 2.62
N GLN A 214 -8.69 -15.39 3.59
CA GLN A 214 -9.68 -14.33 3.41
C GLN A 214 -9.27 -13.09 4.20
N ILE A 215 -8.36 -12.30 3.63
CA ILE A 215 -7.96 -10.99 4.16
C ILE A 215 -8.32 -9.88 3.17
N ASN A 216 -8.75 -8.73 3.69
CA ASN A 216 -9.06 -7.53 2.93
C ASN A 216 -8.10 -6.40 3.36
N VAL A 217 -6.89 -6.43 2.83
CA VAL A 217 -5.82 -5.48 3.16
C VAL A 217 -5.54 -4.54 1.98
N PRO A 218 -4.99 -3.33 2.23
CA PRO A 218 -4.75 -2.35 1.18
C PRO A 218 -3.78 -2.87 0.11
N PRO A 219 -3.84 -2.36 -1.14
CA PRO A 219 -2.76 -2.55 -2.09
C PRO A 219 -1.46 -1.92 -1.57
N SER A 220 -0.30 -2.48 -1.93
CA SER A 220 0.98 -1.90 -1.49
C SER A 220 1.33 -0.63 -2.27
N LEU A 221 1.91 0.35 -1.58
CA LEU A 221 2.36 1.59 -2.20
C LEU A 221 3.44 1.35 -3.27
N LYS A 222 4.30 0.36 -3.03
CA LYS A 222 5.34 -0.08 -3.97
C LYS A 222 4.75 -0.62 -5.27
N MET A 223 3.69 -1.43 -5.21
CA MET A 223 2.97 -1.90 -6.40
C MET A 223 2.34 -0.77 -7.18
N LEU A 224 1.84 0.25 -6.48
CA LEU A 224 1.23 1.42 -7.08
C LEU A 224 2.25 2.46 -7.59
N GLY A 225 3.57 2.21 -7.42
CA GLY A 225 4.62 3.14 -7.82
C GLY A 225 4.60 4.45 -7.04
N ILE A 226 3.97 4.49 -5.86
CA ILE A 226 3.84 5.67 -5.01
C ILE A 226 4.76 5.54 -3.80
N SER A 227 5.54 6.58 -3.52
CA SER A 227 6.31 6.66 -2.26
C SER A 227 5.39 7.08 -1.12
N PRO A 228 5.59 6.55 0.12
CA PRO A 228 4.84 6.97 1.30
C PRO A 228 4.86 8.49 1.44
N GLN A 229 3.68 9.10 1.53
CA GLN A 229 3.56 10.54 1.74
C GLN A 229 3.88 10.83 3.20
N VAL A 230 5.09 11.30 3.49
CA VAL A 230 5.45 11.76 4.83
C VAL A 230 4.81 13.13 5.03
N ASN A 231 3.75 13.21 5.83
CA ASN A 231 3.11 14.48 6.20
C ASN A 231 4.05 15.31 7.07
N THR A 232 5.00 16.02 6.46
CA THR A 232 5.79 17.04 7.12
C THR A 232 4.94 18.30 7.27
N SER A 233 4.09 18.31 8.29
CA SER A 233 3.50 19.54 8.79
C SER A 233 4.63 20.45 9.27
N LYS A 234 4.97 21.44 8.43
CA LYS A 234 6.05 22.41 8.62
C LYS A 234 5.87 23.18 9.93
N ASN A 235 6.54 22.75 11.00
CA ASN A 235 6.79 23.63 12.14
C ASN A 235 7.88 24.63 11.73
N LYS A 236 7.47 25.74 11.11
CA LYS A 236 8.35 26.86 10.74
C LYS A 236 8.77 27.59 12.02
N ARG A 237 9.71 27.02 12.79
CA ARG A 237 10.43 27.74 13.84
C ARG A 237 11.81 28.15 13.33
N ARG A 238 11.98 29.48 13.39
CA ARG A 238 13.12 30.34 13.07
C ARG A 238 14.50 29.69 13.20
N THR A 239 15.31 29.89 12.16
CA THR A 239 16.75 29.67 12.07
C THR A 239 17.49 30.31 13.26
N PRO A 240 18.61 29.71 13.70
CA PRO A 240 19.86 30.41 13.46
C PRO A 240 20.98 29.51 12.90
N THR A 241 21.78 30.18 12.08
CA THR A 241 23.02 29.81 11.38
C THR A 241 23.98 28.92 12.18
N ARG A 242 24.45 27.81 11.57
CA ARG A 242 25.88 27.47 11.31
C ARG A 242 26.03 26.00 10.87
N ALA A 243 26.77 25.77 9.80
CA ALA A 243 27.28 24.45 9.38
C ALA A 243 28.78 24.33 9.78
N PRO A 244 29.49 23.19 9.60
CA PRO A 244 29.07 21.88 9.07
C PRO A 244 29.57 20.67 9.91
N GLN A 245 29.11 19.44 9.59
CA GLN A 245 29.91 18.22 9.31
C GLN A 245 29.12 16.90 9.51
N GLY A 246 29.28 15.98 8.54
CA GLY A 246 29.49 14.54 8.74
C GLY A 246 28.30 13.62 9.08
N GLY A 247 27.96 12.74 8.12
CA GLY A 247 27.49 11.35 8.32
C GLY A 247 26.13 11.10 8.98
N ASP A 248 25.18 10.49 8.25
CA ASP A 248 24.82 9.07 8.35
C ASP A 248 23.59 8.79 7.45
N LYS A 249 23.54 7.62 6.82
CA LYS A 249 22.38 7.14 6.06
C LYS A 249 21.65 6.10 6.90
N SER A 250 20.81 6.56 7.82
CA SER A 250 19.97 5.69 8.67
C SER A 250 18.51 6.17 8.82
N ASP A 251 18.11 7.26 8.17
CA ASP A 251 16.82 7.92 8.41
C ASP A 251 15.58 7.31 7.71
N GLU A 252 15.73 6.33 6.79
CA GLU A 252 14.55 5.76 6.10
C GLU A 252 13.76 4.78 6.97
N GLY A 253 14.43 4.06 7.88
CA GLY A 253 13.80 3.06 8.76
C GLY A 253 12.90 3.68 9.82
N GLU A 254 13.28 4.82 10.39
CA GLU A 254 12.48 5.51 11.41
C GLU A 254 11.25 6.22 10.80
N GLY A 255 11.37 6.74 9.57
CA GLY A 255 10.26 7.40 8.88
C GLY A 255 9.10 6.45 8.58
N LEU A 256 9.40 5.21 8.18
CA LEU A 256 8.38 4.17 7.96
C LEU A 256 7.73 3.72 9.28
N LEU A 257 8.51 3.52 10.34
CA LEU A 257 7.97 3.19 11.65
C LEU A 257 7.07 4.30 12.21
N GLY A 258 7.43 5.57 11.98
CA GLY A 258 6.59 6.72 12.33
C GLY A 258 5.29 6.78 11.51
N TYR A 259 5.34 6.49 10.21
CA TYR A 259 4.16 6.38 9.34
C TYR A 259 3.23 5.23 9.80
N PHE A 260 3.79 4.06 10.10
CA PHE A 260 3.01 2.95 10.60
C PHE A 260 2.46 3.21 12.00
N GLY A 261 3.21 3.86 12.89
CA GLY A 261 2.72 4.30 14.20
C GLY A 261 1.50 5.22 14.13
N GLN A 262 1.34 6.01 13.06
CA GLN A 262 0.15 6.84 12.80
C GLN A 262 -1.04 6.06 12.22
N LEU A 263 -0.81 4.93 11.55
CA LEU A 263 -1.88 4.09 10.99
C LEU A 263 -2.58 3.23 12.05
N PHE A 264 -1.98 3.08 13.23
CA PHE A 264 -2.46 2.19 14.30
C PHE A 264 -2.94 2.90 15.57
N ASN A 265 -3.07 4.24 15.54
CA ASN A 265 -3.57 5.06 16.64
C ASN A 265 -4.85 5.79 16.24
#